data_AF-A0A377UX34-F1
#
_entry.id   AF-A0A377UX34-F1
#
_cell.length_a   1.000
_cell.length_b   1.000
_cell.length_c   1.000
_cell.angle_alpha   90.00
_cell.angle_beta   90.00
_cell.angle_gamma   90.00
#
_symmetry.space_group_name_H-M   'P 1'
#
loop_
_entity.id
_entity.type
_entity.pdbx_description
1 polymer ?
#
loop_
_entity_poly.entity_id
_entity_poly.type
_entity_poly.pdbx_seq_one_letter_code
_entity_poly.pdbx_strand_id
1 'polypeptide(L)'
;MAKDGKLNDLKIKGEPVDPAKTYRMATLSFNATGGDGYPNIADKPGYVNTGFIDAEVLKEYIEKNSPLDAAAYEPKGEVSWQ
;
A
#
# COMPACT_ATOMS: atom_id res chain seq x y z
N MET A 1 -15.80 -0.23 -1.08
CA MET A 1 -16.56 0.92 -0.50
C MET A 1 -16.42 0.91 1.02
N ALA A 2 -15.98 2.01 1.63
CA ALA A 2 -15.98 2.21 3.07
C ALA A 2 -17.28 2.92 3.49
N LYS A 3 -18.02 2.36 4.45
CA LYS A 3 -19.27 2.93 4.97
C LYS A 3 -19.49 2.49 6.41
N ASP A 4 -19.94 3.40 7.28
CA ASP A 4 -20.21 3.13 8.70
C ASP A 4 -19.02 2.49 9.43
N GLY A 5 -17.80 2.90 9.09
CA GLY A 5 -16.56 2.35 9.65
C GLY A 5 -16.19 0.94 9.17
N LYS A 6 -16.88 0.39 8.16
CA LYS A 6 -16.61 -0.94 7.59
C LYS A 6 -16.21 -0.87 6.13
N LEU A 7 -15.29 -1.75 5.73
CA LEU A 7 -14.94 -1.98 4.33
C LEU A 7 -15.85 -3.06 3.75
N ASN A 8 -16.61 -2.72 2.70
CA ASN A 8 -17.42 -3.63 1.91
C ASN A 8 -16.72 -3.92 0.58
N ASP A 9 -16.80 -5.18 0.12
CA ASP A 9 -16.14 -5.69 -1.10
C ASP A 9 -14.61 -5.45 -1.11
N LEU A 10 -13.95 -5.78 0.01
CA LEU A 10 -12.50 -5.63 0.14
C LEU A 10 -11.77 -6.62 -0.77
N LYS A 11 -10.98 -6.08 -1.70
CA LYS A 11 -10.20 -6.83 -2.68
C LYS A 11 -8.75 -6.38 -2.70
N ILE A 12 -7.84 -7.30 -3.03
CA ILE A 12 -6.42 -7.02 -3.31
C ILE A 12 -6.13 -7.57 -4.71
N LYS A 13 -5.69 -6.69 -5.63
CA LYS A 13 -5.48 -7.02 -7.06
C LYS A 13 -6.74 -7.62 -7.73
N GLY A 14 -7.92 -7.08 -7.41
CA GLY A 14 -9.20 -7.52 -7.97
C GLY A 14 -9.83 -8.74 -7.29
N GLU A 15 -9.07 -9.48 -6.49
CA GLU A 15 -9.53 -10.70 -5.82
C GLU A 15 -9.99 -10.42 -4.38
N PRO A 16 -11.08 -11.05 -3.88
CA PRO A 16 -11.48 -10.94 -2.49
C PRO A 16 -10.35 -11.31 -1.54
N VAL A 17 -10.26 -10.59 -0.42
CA VAL A 17 -9.29 -10.94 0.63
C VAL A 17 -9.62 -12.31 1.22
N ASP A 18 -8.63 -13.19 1.21
CA ASP A 18 -8.69 -14.53 1.77
C ASP A 18 -7.95 -14.53 3.12
N PRO A 19 -8.64 -14.76 4.25
CA PRO A 19 -8.03 -14.78 5.58
C PRO A 19 -6.94 -15.85 5.75
N ALA A 20 -6.91 -16.89 4.91
CA ALA A 20 -5.91 -17.94 4.97
C ALA A 20 -4.63 -17.60 4.18
N LYS A 21 -4.63 -16.54 3.37
CA LYS A 21 -3.47 -16.14 2.57
C LYS A 21 -2.55 -15.18 3.32
N THR A 22 -1.28 -15.20 2.95
CA THR A 22 -0.30 -14.18 3.36
C THR A 22 -0.20 -13.11 2.29
N TYR A 23 -0.24 -11.85 2.71
CA TYR A 23 -0.08 -10.67 1.85
C TYR A 23 1.18 -9.91 2.24
N ARG A 24 1.84 -9.30 1.25
CA ARG A 24 2.93 -8.35 1.47
C ARG A 24 2.45 -6.94 1.17
N MET A 25 2.52 -6.07 2.18
CA MET A 25 2.21 -4.64 2.06
C MET A 25 3.52 -3.86 2.11
N ALA A 26 3.64 -2.85 1.25
CA ALA A 26 4.72 -1.86 1.30
C ALA A 26 4.17 -0.54 1.87
N THR A 27 4.94 0.09 2.75
CA THR A 27 4.64 1.41 3.32
C THR A 27 5.95 2.04 3.82
N LEU A 28 5.91 3.30 4.25
CA LEU A 28 7.07 3.97 4.84
C LEU A 28 7.27 3.54 6.29
N SER A 29 8.52 3.59 6.76
CA SER A 29 8.86 3.32 8.16
C SER A 29 8.08 4.21 9.13
N PHE A 30 7.85 5.48 8.76
CA PHE A 30 7.00 6.42 9.48
C PHE A 30 5.62 5.84 9.82
N ASN A 31 4.85 5.42 8.82
CA ASN A 31 3.52 4.83 9.03
C ASN A 31 3.61 3.48 9.75
N ALA A 32 4.61 2.66 9.43
CA ALA A 32 4.80 1.35 10.08
C ALA A 32 5.01 1.45 11.59
N THR A 33 5.65 2.54 12.05
CA THR A 33 5.88 2.86 13.47
C THR A 33 4.74 3.65 14.12
N GLY A 34 3.64 3.89 13.43
CA GLY A 34 2.45 4.55 13.95
C GLY A 34 2.35 6.05 13.69
N GLY A 35 3.16 6.58 12.77
CA GLY A 35 2.99 7.93 12.24
C GLY A 35 1.55 8.17 11.76
N ASP A 36 1.03 9.38 11.97
CA ASP A 36 -0.37 9.78 11.69
C ASP A 36 -1.46 8.92 12.35
N GLY A 37 -1.11 8.16 13.40
CA GLY A 37 -2.05 7.27 14.10
C GLY A 37 -2.33 5.96 13.36
N TYR A 38 -1.48 5.58 12.39
CA TYR A 38 -1.57 4.26 11.76
C TYR A 38 -1.33 3.13 12.79
N PRO A 39 -1.90 1.94 12.56
CA PRO A 39 -1.59 0.77 13.40
C PRO A 39 -0.08 0.49 13.37
N ASN A 40 0.52 0.35 14.56
CA ASN A 40 1.93 -0.04 14.66
C ASN A 40 2.08 -1.51 14.21
N ILE A 41 2.84 -1.69 13.12
CA ILE A 41 3.18 -2.99 12.54
C ILE A 41 4.68 -3.31 12.64
N ALA A 42 5.50 -2.38 13.12
CA ALA A 42 6.96 -2.54 13.20
C ALA A 42 7.41 -3.61 14.21
N ASP A 43 6.55 -3.96 15.15
CA ASP A 43 6.72 -5.02 16.16
C ASP A 43 6.18 -6.39 15.73
N LYS A 44 5.59 -6.50 14.53
CA LYS A 44 4.97 -7.75 14.05
C LYS A 44 6.02 -8.65 13.39
N PRO A 45 5.92 -9.99 13.51
CA PRO A 45 6.98 -10.92 13.12
C PRO A 45 7.31 -10.96 11.62
N GLY A 46 6.41 -10.46 10.76
CA GLY A 46 6.64 -10.37 9.32
C GLY A 46 7.22 -9.02 8.85
N TYR A 47 7.48 -8.09 9.78
CA TYR A 47 7.97 -6.75 9.43
C TYR A 47 9.44 -6.78 9.01
N VAL A 48 9.74 -6.03 7.95
CA VAL A 48 11.10 -5.81 7.46
C VAL A 48 11.25 -4.33 7.11
N ASN A 49 12.16 -3.63 7.78
CA ASN A 49 12.64 -2.34 7.31
C ASN A 49 13.75 -2.59 6.28
N THR A 50 13.54 -2.21 5.03
CA THR A 50 14.49 -2.44 3.93
C THR A 50 15.72 -1.54 4.01
N GLY A 51 15.66 -0.44 4.76
CA GLY A 51 16.69 0.59 4.79
C GLY A 51 16.77 1.46 3.53
N PHE A 52 15.90 1.24 2.54
CA PHE A 52 15.89 2.05 1.33
C PHE A 52 15.21 3.39 1.57
N ILE A 53 15.81 4.45 1.03
CA ILE A 53 15.28 5.81 1.08
C ILE A 53 14.16 5.91 0.04
N ASP A 54 13.02 6.47 0.43
CA ASP A 54 11.82 6.62 -0.40
C ASP A 54 12.10 7.36 -1.72
N ALA A 55 12.83 8.47 -1.67
CA ALA A 55 13.21 9.24 -2.85
C ALA A 55 14.08 8.43 -3.82
N GLU A 56 15.03 7.64 -3.32
CA GLU A 56 15.89 6.79 -4.16
C GLU A 56 15.10 5.65 -4.81
N VAL A 57 14.19 5.02 -4.07
CA VAL A 57 13.31 3.97 -4.62
C VAL A 57 12.43 4.52 -5.74
N LEU A 58 11.82 5.70 -5.54
CA LEU A 58 10.99 6.33 -6.56
C LEU A 58 11.81 6.74 -7.78
N LYS A 59 12.96 7.38 -7.57
CA LYS A 59 13.89 7.76 -8.65
C LYS A 59 14.29 6.54 -9.48
N GLU A 60 14.76 5.47 -8.84
CA GLU A 60 15.19 4.24 -9.52
C GLU A 60 14.04 3.60 -10.30
N TYR A 61 12.82 3.61 -9.76
CA TYR A 61 11.64 3.16 -10.47
C TYR A 61 11.37 4.00 -11.73
N ILE A 62 11.39 5.33 -11.61
CA ILE A 62 11.17 6.23 -12.74
C ILE A 62 12.24 6.02 -13.82
N GLU A 63 13.52 5.97 -13.44
CA GLU A 63 14.63 5.77 -14.37
C GLU A 63 14.50 4.47 -15.17
N LYS A 64 14.11 3.37 -14.50
CA LYS A 64 13.96 2.06 -15.14
C LYS A 64 12.74 1.92 -16.05
N ASN A 65 11.69 2.72 -15.83
CA ASN A 65 10.42 2.61 -16.54
C ASN A 65 10.15 3.80 -17.47
N SER A 66 11.11 4.70 -17.66
CA SER A 66 10.96 5.88 -18.50
C SER A 66 10.96 5.54 -20.01
N PRO A 67 10.13 6.22 -20.83
CA PRO A 67 9.12 7.21 -20.45
C PRO A 67 7.88 6.56 -19.81
N LEU A 68 7.37 7.20 -18.75
CA LEU A 68 6.16 6.72 -18.09
C LEU A 68 4.91 7.10 -18.87
N ASP A 69 4.01 6.13 -19.05
CA ASP A 69 2.62 6.40 -19.40
C ASP A 69 1.85 6.75 -18.13
N ALA A 70 1.55 8.04 -17.94
CA ALA A 70 0.81 8.50 -16.76
C ALA A 70 -0.62 7.91 -16.69
N ALA A 71 -1.24 7.59 -17.84
CA ALA A 71 -2.59 7.03 -17.88
C ALA A 71 -2.65 5.63 -17.24
N ALA A 72 -1.54 4.89 -17.24
CA ALA A 72 -1.43 3.58 -16.60
C ALA A 72 -1.55 3.64 -15.06
N TYR A 73 -1.37 4.80 -14.44
CA TYR A 73 -1.43 5.01 -12.98
C TYR A 73 -2.68 5.77 -12.52
N GLU A 74 -3.61 6.06 -13.43
CA GLU A 74 -4.81 6.84 -13.14
C GLU A 74 -5.82 6.00 -12.34
N PRO A 75 -6.22 6.42 -11.12
CA PRO A 75 -7.24 5.72 -10.34
C PRO A 75 -8.61 5.75 -11.03
N LYS A 76 -9.34 4.65 -10.96
CA LYS A 76 -10.68 4.49 -11.56
C LYS A 76 -11.80 4.30 -10.53
N GLY A 77 -11.56 4.75 -9.29
CA GLY A 77 -12.56 4.70 -8.21
C GLY A 77 -12.56 3.38 -7.44
N GLU A 78 -11.42 2.69 -7.39
CA GLU A 78 -11.21 1.43 -6.70
C GLU A 78 -11.49 1.54 -5.19
N VAL A 79 -11.29 2.74 -4.61
CA VAL A 79 -11.58 3.08 -3.22
C VAL A 79 -12.55 4.26 -3.14
N SER A 80 -13.55 4.17 -2.27
CA SER A 80 -14.61 5.17 -2.11
C SER A 80 -15.17 5.17 -0.69
N TRP A 81 -15.67 6.33 -0.24
CA TRP A 81 -16.30 6.54 1.07
C TRP A 81 -17.74 7.02 0.90
N GLN A 82 -18.61 6.60 1.81
CA GLN A 82 -19.99 7.08 1.97
C GLN A 82 -20.30 7.35 3.44
#